data_AF-I0IH05-F1
#
_entry.id   AF-I0IH05-F1
#
_cell.length_a   1.000
_cell.length_b   1.000
_cell.length_c   1.000
_cell.angle_alpha   90.00
_cell.angle_beta   90.00
_cell.angle_gamma   90.00
#
_symmetry.space_group_name_H-M   'P 1'
#
loop_
_entity.id
_entity.type
_entity.pdbx_description
1 polymer ?
#
loop_
_entity_poly.entity_id
_entity_poly.type
_entity_poly.pdbx_seq_one_letter_code
_entity_poly.pdbx_strand_id
1 'polypeptide(L)'
;MRRGGVEQLKKLADDLKVFALQLDAAGPICFLFDHDQAGCDGAREVRKMGYQTDARCVLTLDPKYHPRACRHARKGGDPVVIEDLLSLDLQRRFFAQGGSSCDVAYISGDISRFSWRHPSKDDLCRFAQAHASCEDLIEVARIIWRIRELWRLPVPEEARQLLEA
;
A
#
# COMPACT_ATOMS: atom_id res chain seq x y z
N MET A 1 -13.48 -16.35 19.68
CA MET A 1 -13.76 -16.33 18.23
C MET A 1 -13.10 -15.10 17.62
N ARG A 2 -12.00 -15.27 16.87
CA ARG A 2 -11.47 -14.18 16.04
C ARG A 2 -12.46 -13.98 14.90
N ARG A 3 -13.27 -12.90 14.94
CA ARG A 3 -14.09 -12.50 13.79
C ARG A 3 -13.13 -12.24 12.62
N GLY A 4 -13.29 -12.94 11.50
CA GLY A 4 -12.37 -12.84 10.36
C GLY A 4 -12.31 -11.41 9.81
N GLY A 5 -11.12 -10.94 9.46
CA GLY A 5 -10.90 -9.56 9.01
C GLY A 5 -11.74 -9.16 7.80
N VAL A 6 -11.97 -10.09 6.86
CA VAL A 6 -12.79 -9.86 5.65
C VAL A 6 -14.27 -9.62 5.99
N GLU A 7 -14.83 -10.32 6.97
CA GLU A 7 -16.24 -10.11 7.38
C GLU A 7 -16.42 -8.78 8.12
N GLN A 8 -15.42 -8.35 8.90
CA GLN A 8 -15.45 -7.02 9.51
C GLN A 8 -15.31 -5.91 8.46
N LEU A 9 -14.43 -6.09 7.48
CA LEU A 9 -14.29 -5.20 6.34
C LEU A 9 -15.60 -5.06 5.57
N LYS A 10 -16.28 -6.18 5.27
CA LYS A 10 -17.58 -6.16 4.59
C LYS A 10 -18.60 -5.35 5.38
N LYS A 11 -18.69 -5.57 6.69
CA LYS A 11 -19.59 -4.80 7.54
C LYS A 11 -19.26 -3.30 7.49
N LEU A 12 -17.99 -2.93 7.65
CA LEU A 12 -17.55 -1.54 7.56
C LEU A 12 -17.87 -0.93 6.19
N ALA A 13 -17.61 -1.65 5.10
CA ALA A 13 -17.91 -1.21 3.75
C ALA A 13 -19.42 -1.04 3.52
N ASP A 14 -20.27 -1.85 4.14
CA ASP A 14 -21.72 -1.68 4.07
C ASP A 14 -22.19 -0.46 4.84
N ASP A 15 -21.68 -0.27 6.07
CA ASP A 15 -21.97 0.88 6.92
C ASP A 15 -21.54 2.20 6.22
N LEU A 16 -20.38 2.20 5.56
CA LEU A 16 -19.86 3.34 4.80
C LEU A 16 -20.63 3.63 3.52
N LYS A 17 -21.32 2.62 2.94
CA LYS A 17 -22.07 2.77 1.70
C LYS A 17 -23.24 3.75 1.86
N VAL A 18 -23.86 3.76 3.05
CA VAL A 18 -24.88 4.74 3.44
C VAL A 18 -24.31 6.15 3.37
N PHE A 19 -23.13 6.38 3.93
CA PHE A 19 -22.49 7.70 3.92
C PHE A 19 -22.00 8.14 2.54
N ALA A 20 -21.38 7.24 1.78
CA ALA A 20 -20.77 7.55 0.48
C ALA A 20 -21.79 7.68 -0.65
N LEU A 21 -22.84 6.85 -0.66
CA LEU A 21 -23.81 6.83 -1.76
C LEU A 21 -25.10 7.59 -1.46
N GLN A 22 -25.52 7.76 -0.20
CA GLN A 22 -26.80 8.40 0.11
C GLN A 22 -26.68 9.87 0.54
N LEU A 23 -25.53 10.31 1.04
CA LEU A 23 -25.39 11.67 1.57
C LEU A 23 -24.59 12.63 0.67
N ASP A 24 -23.96 12.14 -0.41
CA ASP A 24 -23.07 12.89 -1.34
C ASP A 24 -22.00 13.75 -0.62
N ALA A 25 -21.76 13.48 0.66
CA ALA A 25 -21.04 14.38 1.57
C ALA A 25 -19.55 14.03 1.72
N ALA A 26 -19.15 12.81 1.35
CA ALA A 26 -17.81 12.28 1.63
C ALA A 26 -16.92 12.12 0.38
N GLY A 27 -17.45 12.33 -0.82
CA GLY A 27 -16.75 11.96 -2.05
C GLY A 27 -16.53 10.43 -2.17
N PRO A 28 -15.78 9.98 -3.19
CA PRO A 28 -15.54 8.55 -3.42
C PRO A 28 -14.63 7.95 -2.33
N ILE A 29 -15.02 6.82 -1.73
CA ILE A 29 -14.17 6.10 -0.76
C ILE A 29 -13.12 5.27 -1.50
N CYS A 30 -11.86 5.37 -1.06
CA CYS A 30 -10.77 4.51 -1.53
C CYS A 30 -10.46 3.42 -0.51
N PHE A 31 -10.50 2.16 -0.94
CA PHE A 31 -10.02 1.02 -0.18
C PHE A 31 -8.66 0.60 -0.72
N LEU A 32 -7.66 0.50 0.16
CA LEU A 32 -6.31 0.03 -0.15
C LEU A 32 -6.06 -1.28 0.58
N PHE A 33 -5.65 -2.30 -0.15
CA PHE A 33 -5.36 -3.63 0.38
C PHE A 33 -3.93 -4.05 0.08
N ASP A 34 -3.31 -4.75 1.04
CA ASP A 34 -2.12 -5.55 0.79
C ASP A 34 -2.39 -6.53 -0.36
N HIS A 35 -1.35 -6.89 -1.11
CA HIS A 35 -1.45 -7.89 -2.16
C HIS A 35 -1.13 -9.28 -1.61
N ASP A 36 -1.95 -9.71 -0.65
CA ASP A 36 -2.00 -11.08 -0.16
C ASP A 36 -3.38 -11.69 -0.46
N GLN A 37 -3.59 -12.95 -0.11
CA GLN A 37 -4.86 -13.63 -0.36
C GLN A 37 -6.04 -12.90 0.30
N ALA A 38 -5.87 -12.42 1.54
CA ALA A 38 -6.94 -11.77 2.30
C ALA A 38 -7.28 -10.38 1.72
N GLY A 39 -6.29 -9.62 1.31
CA GLY A 39 -6.44 -8.34 0.64
C GLY A 39 -7.06 -8.48 -0.76
N CYS A 40 -6.68 -9.52 -1.51
CA CYS A 40 -7.29 -9.82 -2.80
C CYS A 40 -8.76 -10.24 -2.67
N ASP A 41 -9.08 -11.07 -1.67
CA ASP A 41 -10.46 -11.44 -1.37
C ASP A 41 -11.27 -10.24 -0.87
N GLY A 42 -10.71 -9.42 0.03
CA GLY A 42 -11.32 -8.17 0.49
C GLY A 42 -11.63 -7.21 -0.66
N ALA A 43 -10.66 -7.01 -1.56
CA ALA A 43 -10.85 -6.21 -2.77
C ALA A 43 -11.95 -6.77 -3.68
N ARG A 44 -12.04 -8.10 -3.83
CA ARG A 44 -13.10 -8.75 -4.61
C ARG A 44 -14.47 -8.53 -3.99
N GLU A 45 -14.59 -8.68 -2.67
CA GLU A 45 -15.85 -8.50 -1.96
C GLU A 45 -16.32 -7.04 -1.98
N VAL A 46 -15.45 -6.07 -1.69
CA VAL A 46 -15.79 -4.64 -1.76
C VAL A 46 -16.25 -4.25 -3.17
N ARG A 47 -15.63 -4.78 -4.23
CA ARG A 47 -16.10 -4.57 -5.61
C ARG A 47 -17.52 -5.09 -5.81
N LYS A 48 -17.85 -6.30 -5.36
CA LYS A 48 -19.21 -6.86 -5.46
C LYS A 48 -20.26 -6.01 -4.76
N MET A 49 -19.88 -5.22 -3.76
CA MET A 49 -20.79 -4.35 -3.00
C MET A 49 -21.15 -3.05 -3.73
N GLY A 50 -20.62 -2.81 -4.94
CA GLY A 50 -20.99 -1.66 -5.78
C GLY A 50 -20.06 -0.46 -5.69
N TYR A 51 -18.91 -0.60 -5.02
CA TYR A 51 -17.79 0.37 -5.10
C TYR A 51 -17.07 0.35 -6.47
N GLN A 52 -17.74 -0.15 -7.51
CA GLN A 52 -17.21 -0.59 -8.80
C GLN A 52 -17.11 0.49 -9.88
N THR A 53 -17.71 1.66 -9.70
CA THR A 53 -17.82 2.66 -10.78
C THR A 53 -16.47 3.25 -11.18
N ASP A 54 -15.41 3.01 -10.40
CA ASP A 54 -14.07 3.38 -10.76
C ASP A 54 -13.05 2.35 -10.27
N ALA A 55 -12.20 1.85 -11.18
CA ALA A 55 -11.04 1.03 -10.83
C ALA A 55 -10.11 1.73 -9.82
N ARG A 56 -10.27 3.05 -9.64
CA ARG A 56 -9.56 3.89 -8.68
C ARG A 56 -10.06 3.77 -7.23
N CYS A 57 -11.27 3.26 -6.96
CA CYS A 57 -11.83 3.17 -5.60
C CYS A 57 -11.34 1.94 -4.81
N VAL A 58 -10.84 0.91 -5.50
CA VAL A 58 -10.38 -0.34 -4.87
C VAL A 58 -9.00 -0.70 -5.39
N LEU A 59 -7.99 -0.30 -4.61
CA LEU A 59 -6.58 -0.49 -4.90
C LEU A 59 -6.04 -1.71 -4.15
N THR A 60 -5.17 -2.45 -4.81
CA THR A 60 -4.33 -3.49 -4.19
C THR A 60 -2.88 -3.13 -4.45
N LEU A 61 -1.96 -3.51 -3.56
CA LEU A 61 -0.50 -3.35 -3.74
C LEU A 61 0.08 -4.31 -4.81
N ASP A 62 -0.63 -4.47 -5.93
CA ASP A 62 -0.27 -5.42 -6.97
C ASP A 62 1.15 -5.12 -7.50
N PRO A 63 2.07 -6.10 -7.45
CA PRO A 63 3.46 -5.93 -7.85
C PRO A 63 3.63 -5.34 -9.26
N LYS A 64 2.65 -5.52 -10.16
CA LYS A 64 2.72 -4.97 -11.51
C LYS A 64 2.74 -3.44 -11.51
N TYR A 65 2.11 -2.80 -10.52
CA TYR A 65 2.03 -1.34 -10.38
C TYR A 65 3.18 -0.77 -9.53
N HIS A 66 3.90 -1.64 -8.81
CA HIS A 66 5.02 -1.27 -7.93
C HIS A 66 6.30 -2.00 -8.33
N PRO A 67 6.76 -1.83 -9.58
CA PRO A 67 7.82 -2.65 -10.18
C PRO A 67 9.17 -2.56 -9.47
N ARG A 68 9.45 -1.41 -8.85
CA ARG A 68 10.72 -1.12 -8.16
C ARG A 68 10.73 -1.65 -6.73
N ALA A 69 9.62 -1.48 -6.02
CA ALA A 69 9.41 -1.93 -4.65
C ALA A 69 9.22 -3.45 -4.53
N CYS A 70 8.46 -4.04 -5.46
CA CYS A 70 7.95 -5.41 -5.33
C CYS A 70 8.68 -6.42 -6.22
N ARG A 71 9.99 -6.22 -6.44
CA ARG A 71 10.78 -7.08 -7.34
C ARG A 71 10.75 -8.56 -6.91
N HIS A 72 10.68 -8.81 -5.60
CA HIS A 72 10.59 -10.15 -5.02
C HIS A 72 9.30 -10.89 -5.43
N ALA A 73 8.17 -10.18 -5.46
CA ALA A 73 6.85 -10.78 -5.71
C ALA A 73 6.63 -11.20 -7.18
N ARG A 74 7.45 -10.70 -8.11
CA ARG A 74 7.30 -10.97 -9.57
C ARG A 74 7.52 -12.43 -9.98
N LYS A 75 8.27 -13.22 -9.21
CA LYS A 75 8.59 -14.62 -9.56
C LYS A 75 7.95 -15.66 -8.64
N GLY A 76 7.46 -15.26 -7.47
CA GLY A 76 7.05 -16.19 -6.41
C GLY A 76 5.62 -16.07 -5.90
N GLY A 77 4.86 -15.04 -6.32
CA GLY A 77 3.53 -14.79 -5.76
C GLY A 77 3.57 -14.39 -4.28
N ASP A 78 4.74 -13.96 -3.79
CA ASP A 78 4.90 -13.52 -2.40
C ASP A 78 3.98 -12.33 -2.13
N PRO A 79 3.35 -12.28 -0.94
CA PRO A 79 2.46 -11.21 -0.58
C PRO A 79 3.21 -9.88 -0.49
N VAL A 80 2.63 -8.81 -1.03
CA VAL A 80 3.16 -7.44 -0.90
C VAL A 80 2.41 -6.71 0.18
N VAL A 81 3.14 -6.09 1.10
CA VAL A 81 2.62 -5.22 2.16
C VAL A 81 3.11 -3.79 1.95
N ILE A 82 2.52 -2.85 2.68
CA ILE A 82 2.84 -1.43 2.53
C ILE A 82 4.31 -1.10 2.81
N GLU A 83 4.98 -1.85 3.69
CA GLU A 83 6.41 -1.69 3.97
C GLU A 83 7.29 -1.99 2.77
N ASP A 84 6.84 -2.86 1.87
CA ASP A 84 7.59 -3.19 0.65
C ASP A 84 7.66 -2.00 -0.32
N LEU A 85 6.79 -1.00 -0.16
CA LEU A 85 6.78 0.22 -0.98
C LEU A 85 7.91 1.19 -0.64
N LEU A 86 8.55 1.02 0.53
CA LEU A 86 9.74 1.80 0.88
C LEU A 86 10.95 1.26 0.13
N SER A 87 11.82 2.14 -0.36
CA SER A 87 13.03 1.70 -1.05
C SER A 87 13.87 0.75 -0.18
N LEU A 88 14.47 -0.27 -0.79
CA LEU A 88 15.38 -1.17 -0.08
C LEU A 88 16.57 -0.42 0.54
N ASP A 89 16.98 0.71 -0.04
CA ASP A 89 18.06 1.54 0.51
C ASP A 89 17.65 2.21 1.83
N LEU A 90 16.45 2.81 1.90
CA LEU A 90 15.94 3.39 3.14
C LEU A 90 15.85 2.32 4.24
N GLN A 91 15.30 1.15 3.90
CA GLN A 91 15.16 0.04 4.83
C GLN A 91 16.53 -0.46 5.32
N ARG A 92 17.51 -0.59 4.40
CA ARG A 92 18.89 -0.93 4.74
C ARG A 92 19.51 0.10 5.70
N ARG A 93 19.35 1.40 5.43
CA ARG A 93 19.85 2.47 6.29
C ARG A 93 19.21 2.43 7.68
N PHE A 94 17.90 2.17 7.76
CA PHE A 94 17.18 2.01 9.03
C PHE A 94 17.74 0.85 9.86
N PHE A 95 17.81 -0.36 9.29
CA PHE A 95 18.28 -1.53 10.02
C PHE A 95 19.78 -1.48 10.37
N ALA A 96 20.57 -0.69 9.64
CA ALA A 96 21.98 -0.45 9.98
C ALA A 96 22.18 0.38 11.26
N GLN A 97 21.19 1.14 11.73
CA GLN A 97 21.31 1.94 12.96
C GLN A 97 21.25 1.10 14.25
N GLY A 98 20.87 -0.17 14.17
CA GLY A 98 20.63 -1.02 15.33
C GLY A 98 19.32 -0.67 16.04
N GLY A 99 18.78 -1.62 16.83
CA GLY A 99 17.55 -1.43 17.60
C GLY A 99 16.29 -2.07 16.99
N SER A 100 16.37 -2.61 15.78
CA SER A 100 15.30 -3.37 15.14
C SER A 100 15.84 -4.62 14.45
N SER A 101 14.99 -5.63 14.31
CA SER A 101 15.35 -6.90 13.64
C SER A 101 14.43 -7.17 12.46
N CYS A 102 15.00 -7.75 11.42
CA CYS A 102 14.31 -8.18 10.22
C CYS A 102 14.93 -9.48 9.70
N ASP A 103 14.17 -10.18 8.88
CA ASP A 103 14.70 -11.23 8.03
C ASP A 103 14.97 -10.62 6.64
N VAL A 104 16.08 -11.00 6.00
CA VAL A 104 16.49 -10.44 4.70
C VAL A 104 16.45 -11.51 3.62
N ALA A 105 15.71 -11.26 2.56
CA ALA A 105 15.66 -12.12 1.39
C ALA A 105 16.59 -11.60 0.30
N TYR A 106 17.14 -12.55 -0.48
CA TYR A 106 18.06 -12.26 -1.59
C TYR A 106 17.59 -12.92 -2.88
N ILE A 107 17.80 -12.26 -4.01
CA ILE A 107 17.62 -12.82 -5.36
C ILE A 107 18.91 -12.54 -6.14
N SER A 108 19.58 -13.59 -6.61
CA SER A 108 20.83 -13.48 -7.38
C SER A 108 21.93 -12.68 -6.65
N GLY A 109 21.97 -12.76 -5.31
CA GLY A 109 22.96 -12.07 -4.48
C GLY A 109 22.56 -10.64 -4.06
N ASP A 110 21.53 -10.06 -4.69
CA ASP A 110 21.01 -8.75 -4.32
C ASP A 110 19.91 -8.88 -3.26
N ILE A 111 19.85 -7.94 -2.33
CA ILE A 111 18.72 -7.83 -1.39
C ILE A 111 17.44 -7.63 -2.20
N SER A 112 16.43 -8.46 -1.92
CA SER A 112 15.14 -8.40 -2.60
C SER A 112 14.00 -7.95 -1.69
N ARG A 113 14.13 -8.16 -0.36
CA ARG A 113 13.12 -7.79 0.62
C ARG A 113 13.70 -7.76 2.05
N PHE A 114 13.19 -6.83 2.86
CA PHE A 114 13.29 -6.92 4.32
C PHE A 114 11.91 -7.30 4.89
N SER A 115 11.86 -8.39 5.64
CA SER A 115 10.66 -8.83 6.36
C SER A 115 10.71 -8.30 7.79
N TRP A 116 9.82 -7.36 8.07
CA TRP A 116 9.79 -6.61 9.33
C TRP A 116 9.23 -7.44 10.48
N ARG A 117 9.82 -7.29 11.67
CA ARG A 117 9.23 -7.79 12.91
C ARG A 117 8.42 -6.65 13.57
N HIS A 118 7.28 -6.99 14.17
CA HIS A 118 6.22 -6.03 14.51
C HIS A 118 6.59 -4.81 15.39
N PRO A 119 7.61 -4.80 16.29
CA PRO A 119 7.85 -3.65 17.16
C PRO A 119 8.53 -2.44 16.51
N SER A 120 8.98 -2.51 15.25
CA SER A 120 9.82 -1.44 14.66
C SER A 120 9.12 -0.47 13.71
N LYS A 121 7.80 -0.60 13.51
CA LYS A 121 7.05 0.22 12.52
C LYS A 121 7.00 1.70 12.90
N ASP A 122 6.80 2.02 14.18
CA ASP A 122 6.75 3.42 14.63
C ASP A 122 8.12 4.11 14.56
N ASP A 123 9.19 3.36 14.84
CA ASP A 123 10.56 3.84 14.69
C ASP A 123 10.88 4.09 13.20
N LEU A 124 10.44 3.21 12.31
CA LEU A 124 10.57 3.38 10.86
C LEU A 124 9.88 4.66 10.38
N CYS A 125 8.66 4.93 10.83
CA CYS A 125 7.95 6.16 10.47
C CYS A 125 8.75 7.40 10.88
N ARG A 126 9.26 7.43 12.11
CA ARG A 126 10.11 8.54 12.60
C ARG A 126 11.41 8.65 11.81
N PHE A 127 12.03 7.51 11.48
CA PHE A 127 13.26 7.49 10.69
C PHE A 127 13.04 7.98 9.26
N ALA A 128 11.99 7.51 8.58
CA ALA A 128 11.64 7.93 7.23
C ALA A 128 11.34 9.44 7.18
N GLN A 129 10.62 9.98 8.16
CA GLN A 129 10.38 11.43 8.27
C GLN A 129 11.67 12.25 8.36
N ALA A 130 12.71 11.72 9.03
CA ALA A 130 13.97 12.43 9.22
C ALA A 130 14.98 12.22 8.08
N HIS A 131 14.93 11.09 7.37
CA HIS A 131 16.03 10.64 6.51
C HIS A 131 15.65 10.17 5.11
N ALA A 132 14.35 10.07 4.80
CA ALA A 132 13.92 9.62 3.48
C ALA A 132 14.04 10.74 2.43
N SER A 133 14.56 10.36 1.27
CA SER A 133 14.48 11.17 0.05
C SER A 133 13.13 10.97 -0.66
N CYS A 134 12.83 11.79 -1.66
CA CYS A 134 11.66 11.59 -2.51
C CYS A 134 11.68 10.24 -3.24
N GLU A 135 12.87 9.76 -3.65
CA GLU A 135 13.02 8.47 -4.31
C GLU A 135 12.69 7.31 -3.36
N ASP A 136 13.00 7.45 -2.08
CA ASP A 136 12.73 6.41 -1.08
C ASP A 136 11.24 6.15 -0.86
N LEU A 137 10.43 7.19 -1.09
CA LEU A 137 8.99 7.20 -0.83
C LEU A 137 8.17 7.23 -2.13
N ILE A 138 8.80 7.07 -3.29
CA ILE A 138 8.13 7.32 -4.58
C ILE A 138 6.91 6.42 -4.79
N GLU A 139 6.98 5.14 -4.41
CA GLU A 139 5.86 4.20 -4.57
C GLU A 139 4.72 4.50 -3.58
N VAL A 140 5.04 4.98 -2.38
CA VAL A 140 4.04 5.47 -1.41
C VAL A 140 3.38 6.74 -1.95
N ALA A 141 4.17 7.67 -2.51
CA ALA A 141 3.66 8.90 -3.10
C ALA A 141 2.73 8.61 -4.29
N ARG A 142 3.05 7.62 -5.12
CA ARG A 142 2.18 7.16 -6.23
C ARG A 142 0.79 6.74 -5.73
N ILE A 143 0.70 5.99 -4.64
CA ILE A 143 -0.59 5.60 -4.04
C ILE A 143 -1.34 6.83 -3.54
N ILE A 144 -0.67 7.72 -2.81
CA ILE A 144 -1.28 8.96 -2.30
C ILE A 144 -1.83 9.80 -3.45
N TRP A 145 -1.08 9.97 -4.53
CA TRP A 145 -1.53 10.73 -5.68
C TRP A 145 -2.72 10.07 -6.38
N ARG A 146 -2.74 8.74 -6.48
CA ARG A 146 -3.91 8.02 -7.01
C ARG A 146 -5.17 8.26 -6.19
N ILE A 147 -5.04 8.30 -4.86
CA ILE A 147 -6.14 8.63 -3.94
C ILE A 147 -6.59 10.08 -4.15
N ARG A 148 -5.64 11.02 -4.30
CA ARG A 148 -5.95 12.43 -4.58
C ARG A 148 -6.70 12.62 -5.89
N GLU A 149 -6.30 11.92 -6.96
CA GLU A 149 -7.00 11.94 -8.24
C GLU A 149 -8.44 11.44 -8.09
N LEU A 150 -8.63 10.33 -7.37
CA LEU A 150 -9.96 9.79 -7.10
C LEU A 150 -10.84 10.85 -6.42
N TRP A 151 -10.28 11.59 -5.46
CA TRP A 151 -10.97 12.62 -4.71
C TRP A 151 -11.03 13.97 -5.43
N ARG A 152 -10.57 14.05 -6.68
CA ARG A 152 -10.47 15.29 -7.47
C ARG A 152 -9.69 16.40 -6.75
N LEU A 153 -8.73 16.02 -5.93
CA LEU A 153 -7.82 16.94 -5.26
C LEU A 153 -6.68 17.33 -6.21
N PRO A 154 -6.09 18.53 -6.05
CA PRO A 154 -4.94 18.94 -6.87
C PRO A 154 -3.78 17.94 -6.77
N VAL A 155 -3.23 17.52 -7.91
CA VAL A 155 -2.01 16.72 -7.99
C VAL A 155 -0.98 17.55 -8.77
N PRO A 156 0.22 17.81 -8.21
CA PRO A 156 1.28 18.53 -8.92
C PRO A 156 1.62 17.87 -10.26
N GLU A 157 2.02 18.64 -11.26
CA GLU A 157 2.27 18.10 -12.60
C GLU A 157 3.49 17.16 -12.62
N GLU A 158 4.49 17.46 -11.80
CA GLU A 158 5.68 16.63 -11.60
C GLU A 158 5.31 15.25 -11.03
N ALA A 159 4.27 15.20 -10.20
CA ALA A 159 3.75 13.96 -9.65
C ALA A 159 3.00 13.11 -10.69
N ARG A 160 2.31 13.75 -11.65
CA ARG A 160 1.63 13.05 -12.75
C ARG A 160 2.62 12.36 -13.67
N GLN A 161 3.69 13.05 -14.05
CA GLN A 161 4.75 12.47 -14.88
C GLN A 161 5.38 11.23 -14.23
N LEU A 162 5.49 11.22 -12.90
CA LEU A 162 5.98 10.07 -12.13
C LEU A 162 4.99 8.91 -12.00
N LEU A 163 3.69 9.13 -12.20
CA LEU A 163 2.67 8.07 -12.24
C LEU A 163 2.61 7.37 -13.60
N GLU A 164 2.94 8.08 -14.68
CA GLU A 164 2.87 7.59 -16.06
C GLU A 164 4.17 6.91 -16.54
N ALA A 165 5.29 7.13 -15.83
CA ALA A 165 6.61 6.55 -16.12
C ALA A 165 6.90 5.20 -15.42
#